data_AF-A0A7C5HM70-F1
#
_entry.id   AF-A0A7C5HM70-F1
#
_cell.length_a   1.000
_cell.length_b   1.000
_cell.length_c   1.000
_cell.angle_alpha   90.00
_cell.angle_beta   90.00
_cell.angle_gamma   90.00
#
_symmetry.space_group_name_H-M   'P 1'
#
loop_
_entity.id
_entity.type
_entity.pdbx_description
1 polymer ?
#
loop_
_entity_poly.entity_id
_entity_poly.type
_entity_poly.pdbx_seq_one_letter_code
_entity_poly.pdbx_strand_id
1 'polypeptide(L)'
;ICDGLALGNNARASLIARGLVEMARFGACYGAQQETFLGLSGAGDLFLTATSKLSRNYRVGLGLAANRPLHEILEALGEVAEGVYTTEAVYRIVEKRDIYTPIAREVYAILHGKDVHNSLRDLLSAHHHESSIRK
;
A
#
# COMPACT_ATOMS: atom_id res chain seq x y z
N ILE A 1 6.63 5.63 -2.07
CA ILE A 1 5.71 6.68 -2.57
C ILE A 1 5.79 7.93 -1.71
N CYS A 2 5.36 7.93 -0.43
CA CYS A 2 5.38 9.14 0.42
C CYS A 2 6.71 9.89 0.41
N ASP A 3 7.82 9.17 0.52
CA ASP A 3 9.15 9.78 0.55
C ASP A 3 9.58 10.33 -0.81
N GLY A 4 9.19 9.69 -1.91
CA GLY A 4 9.42 10.20 -3.27
C GLY A 4 8.60 11.46 -3.58
N LEU A 5 7.46 11.62 -2.92
CA LEU A 5 6.61 12.82 -2.98
C LEU A 5 6.98 13.88 -1.91
N ALA A 6 8.01 13.63 -1.10
CA ALA A 6 8.45 14.49 0.00
C ALA A 6 7.34 14.88 1.02
N LEU A 7 6.40 13.98 1.31
CA LEU A 7 5.27 14.25 2.22
C LEU A 7 5.66 14.29 3.72
N GLY A 8 6.85 13.81 4.06
CA GLY A 8 7.38 13.78 5.42
C GLY A 8 6.93 12.57 6.26
N ASN A 9 7.51 12.48 7.46
CA ASN A 9 7.41 11.29 8.31
C ASN A 9 5.99 11.02 8.82
N ASN A 10 5.20 12.06 9.08
CA ASN A 10 3.83 11.92 9.58
C ASN A 10 2.91 11.25 8.56
N ALA A 11 3.02 11.64 7.28
CA ALA A 11 2.27 11.02 6.19
C ALA A 11 2.65 9.55 6.02
N ARG A 12 3.95 9.23 6.07
CA ARG A 12 4.43 7.84 6.02
C ARG A 12 3.90 7.01 7.18
N ALA A 13 3.97 7.52 8.41
CA ALA A 13 3.46 6.83 9.60
C ALA A 13 1.95 6.58 9.51
N SER A 14 1.18 7.57 9.05
CA SER A 14 -0.26 7.43 8.84
C SER A 14 -0.57 6.36 7.79
N LEU A 15 0.15 6.34 6.67
CA LEU A 15 -0.02 5.32 5.63
C LEU A 15 0.28 3.91 6.15
N ILE A 16 1.37 3.73 6.91
CA ILE A 16 1.74 2.45 7.53
C ILE A 16 0.64 1.99 8.49
N ALA A 17 0.15 2.87 9.37
CA ALA A 17 -0.89 2.53 10.34
C ALA A 17 -2.21 2.13 9.64
N ARG A 18 -2.63 2.87 8.62
CA ARG A 18 -3.82 2.53 7.81
C ARG A 18 -3.63 1.22 7.03
N GLY A 19 -2.43 1.00 6.48
CA GLY A 19 -2.07 -0.24 5.79
C GLY A 19 -2.17 -1.46 6.71
N LEU A 20 -1.73 -1.34 7.97
CA LEU A 20 -1.87 -2.41 8.96
C LEU A 20 -3.34 -2.77 9.23
N VAL A 21 -4.22 -1.76 9.30
CA VAL A 21 -5.66 -1.97 9.45
C VAL A 21 -6.24 -2.69 8.23
N GLU A 22 -5.80 -2.36 7.02
CA GLU A 22 -6.21 -3.07 5.81
C GLU A 22 -5.74 -4.52 5.79
N MET A 23 -4.50 -4.79 6.19
CA MET A 23 -3.96 -6.15 6.31
C MET A 23 -4.78 -6.98 7.31
N ALA A 24 -5.09 -6.42 8.48
CA ALA A 24 -5.89 -7.09 9.49
C ALA A 24 -7.32 -7.36 9.01
N ARG A 25 -7.95 -6.39 8.33
CA ARG A 25 -9.29 -6.55 7.73
C ARG A 25 -9.29 -7.65 6.67
N PHE A 26 -8.30 -7.65 5.78
CA PHE A 26 -8.13 -8.69 4.77
C PHE A 26 -7.98 -10.07 5.42
N GLY A 27 -7.12 -10.20 6.42
CA GLY A 27 -6.88 -11.46 7.12
C GLY A 27 -8.11 -11.98 7.87
N ALA A 28 -8.90 -11.09 8.49
CA ALA A 28 -10.12 -11.46 9.20
C ALA A 28 -11.13 -12.17 8.30
N CYS A 29 -11.22 -11.80 7.01
CA CYS A 29 -12.05 -12.49 6.02
C CYS A 29 -11.62 -13.96 5.75
N TYR A 30 -10.45 -14.36 6.25
CA TYR A 30 -9.90 -15.72 6.17
C TYR A 30 -9.71 -16.36 7.56
N GLY A 31 -10.28 -15.78 8.61
CA GLY A 31 -10.20 -16.31 9.97
C GLY A 31 -8.86 -16.04 10.68
N ALA A 32 -8.04 -15.11 10.19
CA ALA A 32 -6.83 -14.71 10.89
C ALA A 32 -7.17 -13.98 12.21
N GLN A 33 -6.34 -14.19 13.23
CA GLN A 33 -6.43 -13.50 14.51
C GLN A 33 -5.85 -12.08 14.39
N GLN A 34 -6.52 -11.09 14.99
CA GLN A 34 -6.09 -9.69 14.88
C GLN A 34 -4.71 -9.47 15.52
N GLU A 35 -4.43 -10.19 16.61
CA GLU A 35 -3.19 -10.11 17.37
C GLU A 35 -1.97 -10.51 16.53
N THR A 36 -2.15 -11.36 15.51
CA THR A 36 -1.08 -11.75 14.58
C THR A 36 -0.52 -10.54 13.83
N PHE A 37 -1.35 -9.54 13.53
CA PHE A 37 -0.92 -8.33 12.81
C PHE A 37 -0.17 -7.36 13.72
N LEU A 38 -0.37 -7.40 15.03
CA LEU A 38 0.34 -6.54 15.98
C LEU A 38 1.75 -7.06 16.30
N GLY A 39 2.03 -8.33 15.99
CA GLY A 39 3.33 -8.96 16.22
C GLY A 39 4.40 -8.59 15.19
N LEU A 40 5.57 -9.21 15.33
CA LEU A 40 6.74 -8.97 14.47
C LEU A 40 6.45 -9.25 12.99
N SER A 41 5.67 -10.28 12.68
CA SER A 41 5.32 -10.67 11.32
C SER A 41 4.33 -9.72 10.64
N GLY A 42 3.61 -8.88 11.39
CA GLY A 42 2.68 -7.90 10.86
C GLY A 42 3.26 -6.50 10.92
N ALA A 43 3.08 -5.83 12.05
CA ALA A 43 3.53 -4.46 12.27
C ALA A 43 5.05 -4.31 12.14
N GLY A 44 5.82 -5.26 12.67
CA GLY A 44 7.28 -5.21 12.63
C GLY A 44 7.84 -5.24 11.20
N ASP A 45 7.48 -6.27 10.44
CA ASP A 45 7.92 -6.44 9.05
C ASP A 45 7.40 -5.33 8.13
N LEU A 46 6.14 -4.91 8.32
CA LEU A 46 5.58 -3.77 7.58
C LEU A 46 6.38 -2.50 7.83
N PHE A 47 6.71 -2.20 9.09
CA PHE A 47 7.46 -1.01 9.44
C PHE A 47 8.87 -1.04 8.87
N LEU A 48 9.58 -2.18 8.99
CA LEU A 48 10.92 -2.37 8.43
C LEU A 48 10.91 -2.16 6.90
N THR A 49 10.00 -2.83 6.21
CA THR A 49 9.92 -2.81 4.74
C THR A 49 9.49 -1.45 4.21
N ALA A 50 8.59 -0.75 4.90
CA ALA A 50 8.08 0.57 4.49
C ALA A 50 9.02 1.75 4.82
N THR A 51 10.07 1.52 5.62
CA THR A 51 11.03 2.56 6.04
C THR A 51 12.46 2.31 5.55
N SER A 52 12.74 1.17 4.94
CA SER A 52 14.07 0.80 4.47
C SER A 52 14.29 1.10 2.99
N LYS A 53 15.34 1.88 2.67
CA LYS A 53 15.78 2.08 1.27
C LYS A 53 16.34 0.82 0.61
N LEU A 54 16.66 -0.21 1.40
CA LEU A 54 17.10 -1.51 0.89
C LEU A 54 15.92 -2.33 0.34
N SER A 55 14.69 -2.04 0.81
CA SER A 55 13.48 -2.70 0.31
C SER A 55 13.30 -2.42 -1.18
N ARG A 56 13.12 -3.50 -1.94
CA ARG A 56 12.82 -3.46 -3.38
C ARG A 56 11.50 -2.73 -3.64
N ASN A 57 10.46 -3.04 -2.86
CA ASN A 57 9.16 -2.37 -2.95
C ASN A 57 9.26 -0.88 -2.63
N TYR A 58 10.07 -0.53 -1.64
CA TYR A 58 10.29 0.88 -1.30
C TYR A 58 10.92 1.63 -2.48
N ARG A 59 11.95 1.05 -3.13
CA ARG A 59 12.58 1.61 -4.32
C ARG A 59 11.62 1.69 -5.51
N VAL A 60 10.76 0.70 -5.74
CA VAL A 60 9.69 0.78 -6.74
C VAL A 60 8.79 1.99 -6.45
N GLY A 61 8.37 2.14 -5.19
CA GLY A 61 7.56 3.26 -4.76
C GLY A 61 8.23 4.63 -4.88
N LEU A 62 9.56 4.71 -4.92
CA LEU A 62 10.28 5.96 -5.24
C LEU A 62 10.22 6.26 -6.74
N GLY A 63 10.42 5.25 -7.59
CA GLY A 63 10.32 5.40 -9.05
C GLY A 63 8.92 5.83 -9.48
N LEU A 64 7.88 5.20 -8.92
CA LEU A 64 6.48 5.53 -9.20
C LEU A 64 6.17 6.99 -8.81
N ALA A 65 6.65 7.44 -7.65
CA ALA A 65 6.47 8.83 -7.21
C ALA A 65 7.18 9.85 -8.11
N ALA A 66 8.19 9.43 -8.88
CA ALA A 66 8.86 10.24 -9.89
C ALA A 66 8.19 10.13 -11.28
N ASN A 67 6.96 9.58 -11.36
CA ASN A 67 6.23 9.34 -12.61
C ASN A 67 6.99 8.51 -13.65
N ARG A 68 7.93 7.66 -13.20
CA ARG A 68 8.60 6.71 -14.09
C ARG A 68 7.66 5.55 -14.40
N PRO A 69 7.64 5.05 -15.65
CA PRO A 69 6.81 3.91 -15.99
C PRO A 69 7.32 2.64 -15.29
N LEU A 70 6.40 1.78 -14.87
CA LEU A 70 6.71 0.61 -14.04
C LEU A 70 7.77 -0.31 -14.68
N HIS A 71 7.71 -0.53 -16.00
CA HIS A 71 8.66 -1.40 -16.69
C HIS A 71 10.11 -0.89 -16.58
N GLU A 72 10.36 0.41 -16.76
CA GLU A 72 11.69 1.01 -16.60
C GLU A 72 12.18 0.94 -15.15
N ILE A 73 11.27 1.05 -14.18
CA ILE A 73 11.62 0.92 -12.76
C ILE A 73 12.11 -0.50 -12.47
N LEU A 74 11.38 -1.51 -12.96
CA LEU A 74 11.71 -2.91 -12.75
C LEU A 74 12.98 -3.34 -13.49
N GLU A 75 13.18 -2.86 -14.72
CA GLU A 75 14.41 -3.10 -15.48
C GLU A 75 15.63 -2.51 -14.75
N ALA A 76 15.54 -1.26 -14.28
CA ALA A 76 16.61 -0.62 -13.51
C ALA A 76 16.85 -1.28 -12.15
N LEU A 77 15.82 -1.90 -11.56
CA LEU A 77 15.94 -2.62 -10.29
C LEU A 77 16.73 -3.93 -10.46
N GLY A 78 16.59 -4.61 -11.60
CA GLY A 78 17.28 -5.86 -11.93
C GLY A 78 16.84 -7.08 -11.11
N GLU A 79 15.81 -6.92 -10.27
CA GLU A 79 15.31 -7.94 -9.35
C GLU A 79 13.78 -7.89 -9.28
N VAL A 80 13.18 -8.98 -8.80
CA VAL A 80 11.73 -9.04 -8.57
C VAL A 80 11.35 -8.23 -7.33
N ALA A 81 10.42 -7.29 -7.49
CA ALA A 81 9.71 -6.63 -6.40
C ALA A 81 8.36 -7.34 -6.18
N GLU A 82 8.29 -8.17 -5.14
CA GLU A 82 7.13 -9.02 -4.82
C GLU A 82 5.84 -8.23 -4.61
N GLY A 83 5.94 -6.98 -4.15
CA GLY A 83 4.78 -6.10 -3.94
C GLY A 83 4.00 -5.84 -5.22
N VAL A 84 4.65 -5.78 -6.38
CA VAL A 84 3.98 -5.58 -7.68
C VAL A 84 3.03 -6.73 -7.98
N TYR A 85 3.52 -7.96 -7.92
CA TYR A 85 2.71 -9.16 -8.18
C TYR A 85 1.71 -9.44 -7.06
N THR A 86 2.08 -9.14 -5.82
CA THR A 86 1.18 -9.32 -4.67
C THR A 86 -0.02 -8.37 -4.76
N THR A 87 0.19 -7.13 -5.20
CA THR A 87 -0.90 -6.17 -5.42
C THR A 87 -1.90 -6.69 -6.47
N GLU A 88 -1.44 -7.29 -7.57
CA GLU A 88 -2.33 -7.92 -8.56
C GLU A 88 -3.22 -9.00 -7.95
N ALA A 89 -2.62 -9.90 -7.16
CA ALA A 89 -3.32 -10.99 -6.53
C ALA A 89 -4.32 -10.50 -5.49
N VAL A 90 -3.89 -9.57 -4.62
CA VAL A 90 -4.73 -8.98 -3.58
C VAL A 90 -5.90 -8.23 -4.21
N TYR A 91 -5.68 -7.39 -5.22
CA TYR A 91 -6.75 -6.66 -5.90
C TYR A 91 -7.83 -7.60 -6.43
N ARG A 92 -7.45 -8.66 -7.14
CA ARG A 92 -8.41 -9.66 -7.65
C ARG A 92 -9.21 -10.35 -6.55
N ILE A 93 -8.61 -10.56 -5.38
CA ILE A 93 -9.26 -11.19 -4.24
C ILE A 93 -10.26 -10.23 -3.59
N VAL A 94 -9.85 -8.98 -3.33
CA VAL A 94 -10.68 -7.99 -2.65
C VAL A 94 -11.86 -7.55 -3.51
N GLU A 95 -11.70 -7.47 -4.83
CA GLU A 95 -12.81 -7.22 -5.76
C GLU A 95 -13.87 -8.33 -5.70
N LYS A 96 -13.44 -9.59 -5.70
CA LYS A 96 -14.37 -10.74 -5.66
C LYS A 96 -15.12 -10.88 -4.34
N ARG A 97 -14.50 -10.43 -3.24
CA ARG A 97 -15.03 -10.60 -1.88
C ARG A 97 -15.57 -9.30 -1.27
N ASP A 98 -15.57 -8.22 -2.03
CA ASP A 98 -15.97 -6.88 -1.59
C ASP A 98 -15.29 -6.45 -0.27
N ILE A 99 -13.97 -6.68 -0.18
CA ILE A 99 -13.20 -6.31 1.01
C ILE A 99 -12.72 -4.87 0.86
N TYR A 100 -13.07 -4.02 1.82
CA TYR A 100 -12.65 -2.62 1.81
C TYR A 100 -11.14 -2.46 2.05
N THR A 101 -10.37 -2.22 0.99
CA THR A 101 -8.91 -2.01 1.01
C THR A 101 -8.48 -0.82 0.13
N PRO A 102 -8.77 0.43 0.53
CA PRO A 102 -8.52 1.60 -0.32
C PRO A 102 -7.04 1.78 -0.67
N ILE A 103 -6.09 1.53 0.24
CA ILE A 103 -4.66 1.63 -0.06
C ILE A 103 -4.25 0.57 -1.09
N ALA A 104 -4.63 -0.69 -0.89
CA ALA A 104 -4.28 -1.74 -1.85
C ALA A 104 -4.86 -1.46 -3.26
N ARG A 105 -6.11 -0.94 -3.33
CA ARG A 105 -6.75 -0.53 -4.59
C ARG A 105 -6.03 0.63 -5.27
N GLU A 106 -5.60 1.62 -4.51
CA GLU A 106 -4.86 2.76 -5.06
C GLU A 106 -3.46 2.38 -5.51
N VAL A 107 -2.77 1.49 -4.79
CA VAL A 107 -1.49 0.92 -5.26
C VAL A 107 -1.70 0.16 -6.57
N TYR A 108 -2.74 -0.67 -6.68
CA TYR A 108 -3.09 -1.36 -7.93
C TYR A 108 -3.31 -0.39 -9.09
N ALA A 109 -4.08 0.67 -8.86
CA ALA A 109 -4.36 1.67 -9.88
C ALA A 109 -3.10 2.41 -10.33
N ILE A 110 -2.19 2.76 -9.41
CA ILE A 110 -0.89 3.38 -9.72
C ILE A 110 -0.04 2.45 -10.60
N LEU A 111 0.04 1.16 -10.24
CA LEU A 111 0.78 0.18 -11.04
C LEU A 111 0.23 0.04 -12.46
N HIS A 112 -1.05 0.34 -12.66
CA HIS A 112 -1.74 0.38 -13.96
C HIS A 112 -1.80 1.77 -14.61
N GLY A 113 -0.97 2.72 -14.14
CA GLY A 113 -0.79 4.01 -14.80
C GLY A 113 -1.67 5.15 -14.28
N LYS A 114 -2.40 4.96 -13.16
CA LYS A 114 -3.02 6.08 -12.47
C LYS A 114 -1.94 7.00 -11.91
N ASP A 115 -2.10 8.31 -12.13
CA ASP A 115 -1.22 9.32 -11.57
C ASP A 115 -1.21 9.27 -10.03
N VAL A 116 -0.01 9.34 -9.45
CA VAL A 116 0.21 9.17 -8.01
C VAL A 116 -0.44 10.30 -7.19
N HIS A 117 -0.46 11.53 -7.70
CA HIS A 117 -1.12 12.65 -7.01
C HIS A 117 -2.64 12.47 -7.00
N ASN A 118 -3.23 11.94 -8.07
CA ASN A 118 -4.64 11.58 -8.11
C ASN A 118 -4.98 10.50 -7.07
N SER A 119 -4.18 9.43 -7.00
CA SER A 119 -4.35 8.39 -5.98
C SER A 119 -4.22 8.92 -4.55
N LEU A 120 -3.28 9.83 -4.31
CA LEU A 120 -3.14 10.48 -3.01
C LEU A 120 -4.39 11.28 -2.64
N ARG A 121 -4.95 12.04 -3.59
CA ARG A 121 -6.20 12.79 -3.38
C ARG A 121 -7.35 11.86 -3.00
N ASP A 122 -7.49 10.75 -3.70
CA ASP A 122 -8.56 9.78 -3.45
C ASP A 122 -8.44 9.13 -2.06
N LEU A 123 -7.20 8.81 -1.61
CA LEU A 123 -6.95 8.30 -0.26
C LEU A 123 -7.25 9.30 0.86
N LEU A 124 -7.16 10.60 0.58
CA LEU A 124 -7.46 11.68 1.52
C LEU A 124 -8.96 12.00 1.55
N SER A 125 -9.66 11.94 0.40
CA SER A 125 -11.12 12.11 0.35
C SER A 125 -11.87 10.91 0.95
N ALA A 126 -11.33 9.70 0.84
CA ALA A 126 -11.92 8.50 1.42
C ALA A 126 -12.06 8.58 2.96
N HIS A 127 -11.21 9.35 3.66
CA HIS A 127 -11.32 9.58 5.09
C HIS A 127 -12.63 10.26 5.53
N HIS A 128 -13.28 11.03 4.64
CA HIS A 128 -14.56 11.65 4.95
C HIS A 128 -15.72 10.65 4.95
N HIS A 129 -15.60 9.51 4.24
CA HIS A 129 -16.64 8.48 4.19
C HIS A 129 -16.58 7.50 5.39
N GLU A 130 -15.39 7.13 5.88
CA GLU A 130 -15.27 6.24 7.06
C GLU A 130 -15.87 6.85 8.34
N SER A 131 -15.89 8.20 8.43
CA SER A 131 -16.46 8.92 9.57
C SER A 131 -18.00 9.02 9.52
N SER A 132 -18.61 8.87 8.34
CA SER A 132 -20.07 8.83 8.17
C SER A 132 -20.67 7.43 8.37
N ILE A 133 -19.90 6.36 8.12
CA ILE A 133 -20.36 4.97 8.30
C ILE A 133 -20.34 4.55 9.79
N ARG A 134 -19.70 5.34 10.66
CA ARG A 134 -19.67 5.13 12.12
C ARG A 134 -20.66 5.99 12.93
N LYS A 135 -21.66 6.60 12.28
CA LYS A 135 -22.77 7.26 12.97
C LYS A 135 -24.07 6.50 12.76
#